data_AF-A0A7W1W116-F1
#
_entry.id   AF-A0A7W1W116-F1
#
_cell.length_a   1.000
_cell.length_b   1.000
_cell.length_c   1.000
_cell.angle_alpha   90.00
_cell.angle_beta   90.00
_cell.angle_gamma   90.00
#
_symmetry.space_group_name_H-M   'P 1'
#
loop_
_entity.id
_entity.type
_entity.pdbx_description
1 polymer ?
#
loop_
_entity_poly.entity_id
_entity_poly.type
_entity_poly.pdbx_seq_one_letter_code
_entity_poly.pdbx_strand_id
1 'polypeptide(L)'
;DRMSARLPVFTGFPANLTKWKTASDKKMIKQIKDLSLYLLNDPFWMAQVSQIDITPAREFEIVPTIGNHIIEFGDGSDYEKKFKRLFVFYRQVLAKTGMEKYERIKVQYDKEVIGVKNISRKEAKPAFR
;
A
#
# COMPACT_ATOMS: atom_id res chain seq x y z
N ASP A 1 22.69 21.06 5.85
CA ASP A 1 22.07 20.04 5.00
C ASP A 1 20.62 19.85 5.43
N ARG A 2 19.64 20.22 4.60
CA ARG A 2 18.21 20.13 4.95
C ARG A 2 17.73 18.78 4.41
N MET A 3 17.93 17.71 5.19
CA MET A 3 17.38 16.39 4.84
C MET A 3 15.84 16.50 4.83
N SER A 4 15.28 16.66 3.64
CA SER A 4 13.84 16.51 3.40
C SER A 4 13.52 15.02 3.53
N ALA A 5 13.04 14.59 4.70
CA ALA A 5 12.45 13.27 4.84
C ALA A 5 11.21 13.21 3.94
N ARG A 6 11.30 12.51 2.80
CA ARG A 6 10.17 12.30 1.89
C ARG A 6 9.29 11.20 2.47
N LEU A 7 8.47 11.53 3.45
CA LEU A 7 7.46 10.60 3.95
C LEU A 7 6.32 10.47 2.94
N PRO A 8 5.71 9.28 2.82
CA PRO A 8 4.47 9.13 2.08
C PRO A 8 3.39 10.08 2.59
N VAL A 9 2.62 10.64 1.66
CA VAL A 9 1.47 11.45 2.02
C VAL A 9 0.33 10.51 2.44
N PHE A 10 -0.28 10.79 3.58
CA PHE A 10 -1.50 10.13 4.01
C PHE A 10 -2.71 10.97 3.60
N THR A 11 -3.64 10.42 2.83
CA THR A 11 -4.88 11.12 2.43
C THR A 11 -6.13 10.41 2.95
N GLY A 12 -7.30 11.07 2.86
CA GLY A 12 -8.57 10.47 3.27
C GLY A 12 -8.79 10.35 4.78
N PHE A 13 -7.91 10.92 5.62
CA PHE A 13 -8.10 10.91 7.07
C PHE A 13 -9.43 11.62 7.42
N PRO A 14 -10.38 10.96 8.11
CA PRO A 14 -11.66 11.55 8.45
C PRO A 14 -11.47 12.58 9.56
N ALA A 15 -11.08 13.79 9.16
CA ALA A 15 -10.84 14.90 10.06
C ALA A 15 -12.16 15.60 10.41
N ASN A 16 -12.89 15.09 11.40
CA ASN A 16 -13.70 16.00 12.20
C ASN A 16 -12.79 16.58 13.30
N LEU A 17 -12.28 17.78 13.03
CA LEU A 17 -11.18 18.44 13.75
C LEU A 17 -11.52 18.81 15.22
N THR A 18 -12.76 18.59 15.66
CA THR A 18 -13.24 18.84 17.01
C THR A 18 -13.03 17.63 17.94
N LYS A 19 -11.75 17.40 18.27
CA LYS A 19 -11.21 16.46 19.27
C LYS A 19 -11.33 14.97 18.90
N TRP A 20 -10.18 14.31 18.88
CA TRP A 20 -9.95 12.88 18.69
C TRP A 20 -10.47 12.07 19.88
N LYS A 21 -11.80 12.03 20.03
CA LYS A 21 -12.47 11.52 21.22
C LYS A 21 -12.58 9.99 21.21
N THR A 22 -12.60 9.34 20.05
CA THR A 22 -12.84 7.89 19.99
C THR A 22 -11.55 7.08 20.10
N ALA A 23 -11.65 5.88 20.67
CA ALA A 23 -10.53 4.93 20.74
C ALA A 23 -10.03 4.56 19.33
N SER A 24 -10.92 4.51 18.35
CA SER A 24 -10.61 4.21 16.95
C SER A 24 -9.76 5.30 16.30
N ASP A 25 -10.00 6.58 16.58
CA ASP A 25 -9.17 7.70 16.07
C ASP A 25 -7.74 7.60 16.61
N LYS A 26 -7.61 7.32 17.92
CA LYS A 26 -6.31 7.15 18.57
C LYS A 26 -5.55 5.95 18.01
N LYS A 27 -6.25 4.83 17.76
CA LYS A 27 -5.67 3.63 17.11
C LYS A 27 -5.15 3.99 15.72
N MET A 28 -5.95 4.68 14.91
CA MET A 28 -5.59 5.08 13.56
C MET A 28 -4.35 5.98 13.54
N ILE A 29 -4.31 7.01 14.39
CA ILE A 29 -3.15 7.92 14.49
C ILE A 29 -1.88 7.17 14.91
N LYS A 30 -2.01 6.24 15.85
CA LYS A 30 -0.88 5.37 16.23
C LYS A 30 -0.40 4.55 15.03
N GLN A 31 -1.32 3.94 14.27
CA GLN A 31 -0.97 3.16 13.09
C GLN A 31 -0.29 4.02 12.00
N ILE A 32 -0.79 5.24 11.74
CA ILE A 32 -0.15 6.18 10.81
C ILE A 32 1.29 6.48 11.27
N LYS A 33 1.49 6.75 12.57
CA LYS A 33 2.81 7.02 13.13
C LYS A 33 3.74 5.82 12.97
N ASP A 34 3.27 4.63 13.36
CA ASP A 34 4.06 3.39 13.31
C ASP A 34 4.44 3.04 11.87
N LEU A 35 3.50 3.15 10.92
CA LEU A 35 3.76 2.97 9.48
C LEU A 35 4.74 4.01 8.94
N SER A 36 4.58 5.28 9.30
CA SER A 36 5.48 6.36 8.84
C SER A 36 6.92 6.12 9.31
N LEU A 37 7.09 5.69 10.56
CA LEU A 37 8.40 5.35 11.12
C LEU A 37 8.99 4.09 10.48
N TYR A 38 8.17 3.06 10.24
CA TYR A 38 8.61 1.84 9.56
C TYR A 38 9.13 2.16 8.17
N LEU A 39 8.34 2.92 7.38
CA LEU A 39 8.73 3.32 6.04
C LEU A 39 10.01 4.15 6.12
N LEU A 40 10.08 5.20 6.94
CA LEU A 40 11.29 6.04 7.03
C LEU A 40 12.58 5.25 7.28
N ASN A 41 12.51 4.15 8.01
CA ASN A 41 13.65 3.29 8.34
C ASN A 41 13.93 2.19 7.29
N ASP A 42 13.08 2.01 6.28
CA ASP A 42 13.24 1.04 5.21
C ASP A 42 13.36 1.72 3.84
N PRO A 43 14.60 1.91 3.32
CA PRO A 43 14.82 2.60 2.04
C PRO A 43 14.13 1.94 0.85
N PHE A 44 13.94 0.62 0.89
CA PHE A 44 13.25 -0.08 -0.19
C PHE A 44 11.77 0.32 -0.21
N TRP A 45 11.08 0.21 0.93
CA TRP A 45 9.67 0.58 1.00
C TRP A 45 9.44 2.09 0.83
N MET A 46 10.37 2.94 1.28
CA MET A 46 10.31 4.39 0.99
C MET A 46 10.35 4.70 -0.50
N ALA A 47 11.11 3.94 -1.27
CA ALA A 47 11.16 4.12 -2.72
C ALA A 47 9.91 3.54 -3.41
N GLN A 48 9.29 2.52 -2.82
CA GLN A 48 8.14 1.82 -3.42
C GLN A 48 6.78 2.44 -3.07
N VAL A 49 6.65 3.18 -1.97
CA VAL A 49 5.39 3.78 -1.53
C VAL A 49 5.32 5.26 -1.94
N SER A 50 4.35 5.60 -2.78
CA SER A 50 4.08 6.98 -3.20
C SER A 50 3.08 7.67 -2.26
N GLN A 51 1.95 7.02 -2.01
CA GLN A 51 0.86 7.54 -1.19
C GLN A 51 0.21 6.43 -0.38
N ILE A 52 -0.34 6.78 0.78
CA ILE A 52 -1.17 5.89 1.58
C ILE A 52 -2.54 6.55 1.79
N ASP A 53 -3.59 5.90 1.30
CA ASP A 53 -4.94 6.40 1.38
C ASP A 53 -5.70 5.71 2.51
N ILE A 54 -6.49 6.50 3.23
CA ILE A 54 -7.40 6.00 4.25
C ILE A 54 -8.79 5.94 3.62
N THR A 55 -9.31 4.72 3.50
CA THR A 55 -10.63 4.48 2.91
C THR A 55 -11.75 4.89 3.88
N PRO A 56 -13.00 5.07 3.40
CA PRO A 56 -14.15 5.27 4.28
C PRO A 56 -14.36 4.14 5.29
N ALA A 57 -13.89 2.92 4.97
CA ALA A 57 -13.88 1.77 5.88
C ALA A 57 -12.79 1.84 6.96
N ARG A 58 -11.99 2.92 6.99
CA ARG A 58 -10.87 3.15 7.92
C ARG A 58 -9.74 2.12 7.74
N GLU A 59 -9.51 1.72 6.51
CA GLU A 59 -8.41 0.86 6.10
C GLU A 59 -7.39 1.65 5.28
N PHE A 60 -6.17 1.13 5.17
CA PHE A 60 -5.11 1.69 4.36
C PHE A 60 -5.08 1.02 2.98
N GLU A 61 -5.04 1.83 1.94
CA GLU A 61 -4.64 1.45 0.59
C GLU A 61 -3.29 2.11 0.27
N ILE A 62 -2.35 1.37 -0.32
CA ILE A 62 -1.04 1.89 -0.68
C ILE A 62 -0.95 2.01 -2.20
N VAL A 63 -0.58 3.21 -2.66
CA VAL A 63 -0.26 3.49 -4.06
C VAL A 63 1.25 3.34 -4.26
N PRO A 64 1.70 2.39 -5.10
CA PRO A 64 3.12 2.21 -5.37
C PRO A 64 3.67 3.32 -6.26
N THR A 65 4.97 3.55 -6.20
CA THR A 65 5.68 4.48 -7.11
C THR A 65 5.76 3.95 -8.54
N ILE A 66 5.72 2.62 -8.73
CA ILE A 66 5.82 1.96 -10.04
C ILE A 66 4.69 0.94 -10.18
N GLY A 67 4.05 0.96 -11.35
CA GLY A 67 2.91 0.13 -11.68
C GLY A 67 1.58 0.83 -11.40
N ASN A 68 0.50 0.24 -11.90
CA ASN A 68 -0.86 0.80 -11.79
C ASN A 68 -1.75 0.01 -10.82
N HIS A 69 -1.16 -0.80 -9.94
CA HIS A 69 -1.90 -1.60 -8.96
C HIS A 69 -2.12 -0.84 -7.64
N ILE A 70 -3.25 -1.09 -6.99
CA ILE A 70 -3.52 -0.66 -5.62
C ILE A 70 -3.22 -1.80 -4.65
N ILE A 71 -2.54 -1.51 -3.55
CA ILE A 71 -2.28 -2.49 -2.50
C ILE A 71 -3.33 -2.30 -1.40
N GLU A 72 -4.23 -3.26 -1.24
CA GLU A 72 -5.18 -3.27 -0.12
C GLU A 72 -4.46 -3.78 1.14
N PHE A 73 -4.07 -2.86 2.01
CA PHE A 73 -3.26 -3.14 3.20
C PHE A 73 -4.13 -3.50 4.42
N GLY A 74 -5.39 -3.08 4.42
CA GLY A 74 -6.29 -3.22 5.57
C GLY A 74 -5.88 -2.28 6.69
N ASP A 75 -6.05 -2.67 7.94
CA ASP A 75 -5.57 -1.84 9.05
C ASP A 75 -4.03 -1.84 9.20
N GLY A 76 -3.49 -0.96 10.04
CA GLY A 76 -2.04 -0.88 10.27
C GLY A 76 -1.48 -1.92 11.23
N SER A 77 -2.23 -2.98 11.59
CA SER A 77 -1.70 -4.05 12.44
C SER A 77 -0.77 -4.98 11.65
N ASP A 78 0.19 -5.59 12.36
CA ASP A 78 1.15 -6.55 11.79
C ASP A 78 1.85 -6.04 10.51
N TYR A 79 2.09 -4.72 10.42
CA TYR A 79 2.57 -4.08 9.20
C TYR A 79 3.86 -4.70 8.67
N GLU A 80 4.81 -5.06 9.53
CA GLU A 80 6.07 -5.72 9.15
C GLU A 80 5.82 -7.05 8.42
N LYS A 81 4.87 -7.86 8.92
CA LYS A 81 4.51 -9.14 8.30
C LYS A 81 3.84 -8.92 6.95
N LYS A 82 2.96 -7.93 6.84
CA LYS A 82 2.29 -7.56 5.59
C LYS A 82 3.30 -7.12 4.54
N PHE A 83 4.22 -6.22 4.88
CA PHE A 83 5.31 -5.80 4.00
C PHE A 83 6.23 -6.97 3.62
N LYS A 84 6.58 -7.86 4.56
CA LYS A 84 7.36 -9.06 4.24
C LYS A 84 6.67 -9.97 3.21
N ARG A 85 5.36 -10.21 3.37
CA ARG A 85 4.58 -10.99 2.39
C ARG A 85 4.51 -10.29 1.03
N LEU A 86 4.29 -8.97 1.03
CA LEU A 86 4.28 -8.17 -0.19
C LEU A 86 5.62 -8.23 -0.93
N PHE A 87 6.74 -8.15 -0.20
CA PHE A 87 8.08 -8.28 -0.78
C PHE A 87 8.27 -9.63 -1.47
N VAL A 88 7.85 -10.72 -0.82
CA VAL A 88 7.89 -12.07 -1.41
C VAL A 88 7.04 -12.12 -2.69
N PHE A 89 5.84 -11.53 -2.68
CA PHE A 89 4.99 -11.46 -3.86
C PHE A 89 5.65 -10.68 -5.01
N TYR A 90 6.29 -9.55 -4.72
CA TYR A 90 7.02 -8.77 -5.72
C TYR A 90 8.15 -9.58 -6.35
N ARG A 91 8.95 -10.23 -5.50
CA ARG A 91 10.11 -11.03 -5.92
C ARG A 91 9.75 -12.28 -6.71
N GLN A 92 8.68 -12.97 -6.34
CA GLN A 92 8.37 -14.29 -6.90
C GLN A 92 7.31 -14.25 -8.00
N VAL A 93 6.38 -13.27 -7.94
CA VAL A 93 5.24 -13.17 -8.86
C VAL A 93 5.39 -11.99 -9.81
N LEU A 94 5.52 -10.76 -9.31
CA LEU A 94 5.59 -9.58 -10.19
C LEU A 94 6.86 -9.57 -11.03
N ALA A 95 8.00 -9.98 -10.47
CA ALA A 95 9.26 -10.10 -11.21
C ALA A 95 9.17 -11.02 -12.44
N LYS A 96 8.26 -12.00 -12.44
CA LYS A 96 8.05 -12.94 -13.55
C LYS A 96 6.91 -12.51 -14.48
N THR A 97 5.96 -11.76 -13.97
CA THR A 97 4.67 -11.54 -14.65
C THR A 97 4.42 -10.09 -15.07
N GLY A 98 5.25 -9.16 -14.62
CA GLY A 98 5.16 -7.73 -14.89
C GLY A 98 4.26 -7.00 -13.88
N MET A 99 4.59 -5.74 -13.61
CA MET A 99 3.85 -4.87 -12.67
C MET A 99 2.41 -4.60 -13.15
N GLU A 100 2.18 -4.57 -14.45
CA GLU A 100 0.88 -4.23 -15.06
C GLU A 100 -0.15 -5.37 -15.05
N LYS A 101 0.19 -6.55 -14.51
CA LYS A 101 -0.69 -7.72 -14.57
C LYS A 101 -1.85 -7.65 -13.58
N TYR A 102 -1.61 -7.03 -12.44
CA TYR A 102 -2.56 -6.97 -11.35
C TYR A 102 -3.10 -5.55 -11.23
N GLU A 103 -4.40 -5.43 -10.99
CA GLU A 103 -5.04 -4.16 -10.65
C GLU A 103 -5.01 -3.95 -9.14
N ARG A 104 -5.16 -5.04 -8.36
CA ARG A 104 -5.14 -4.99 -6.90
C ARG A 104 -4.31 -6.10 -6.30
N ILE A 105 -3.62 -5.80 -5.21
CA ILE A 105 -2.86 -6.77 -4.40
C ILE A 105 -3.34 -6.65 -2.96
N LYS A 106 -4.04 -7.66 -2.46
CA LYS A 106 -4.56 -7.68 -1.09
C LYS A 106 -3.56 -8.35 -0.16
N VAL A 107 -3.07 -7.61 0.84
CA VAL A 107 -2.14 -8.11 1.87
C VAL A 107 -2.74 -8.09 3.28
N GLN A 108 -3.99 -7.62 3.38
CA GLN A 108 -4.75 -7.53 4.63
C GLN A 108 -5.01 -8.87 5.32
N TYR A 109 -5.02 -9.97 4.56
CA TYR A 109 -5.24 -11.31 5.09
C TYR A 109 -3.95 -11.88 5.70
N ASP A 110 -4.09 -12.60 6.80
CA ASP A 110 -2.94 -13.28 7.39
C ASP A 110 -2.46 -14.42 6.48
N LYS A 111 -1.13 -14.60 6.41
CA LYS A 111 -0.43 -15.64 5.63
C LYS A 111 -0.65 -15.67 4.12
N GLU A 112 -1.52 -14.85 3.57
CA GLU A 112 -1.87 -14.89 2.14
C GLU A 112 -1.68 -13.53 1.46
N VAL A 113 -1.47 -13.57 0.13
CA VAL A 113 -1.46 -12.40 -0.75
C VAL A 113 -2.32 -12.71 -1.96
N ILE A 114 -3.36 -11.91 -2.18
CA ILE A 114 -4.33 -12.14 -3.27
C ILE A 114 -4.11 -11.08 -4.35
N GLY A 115 -3.74 -11.51 -5.55
CA GLY A 115 -3.61 -10.64 -6.72
C GLY A 115 -4.87 -10.70 -7.60
N VAL A 116 -5.57 -9.57 -7.72
CA VAL A 116 -6.70 -9.39 -8.65
C VAL A 116 -6.14 -8.90 -9.99
N LYS A 117 -6.37 -9.69 -11.05
CA LYS A 117 -5.85 -9.38 -12.39
C LYS A 117 -6.70 -8.31 -13.06
N ASN A 118 -6.06 -7.46 -13.85
CA ASN A 118 -6.77 -6.53 -14.72
C ASN A 118 -7.44 -7.32 -15.87
N ILE A 119 -8.78 -7.40 -15.86
CA ILE A 119 -9.55 -8.20 -16.85
C ILE A 119 -9.63 -7.48 -18.21
N SER A 120 -9.51 -6.14 -18.22
CA SER A 120 -9.67 -5.33 -19.44
C SER A 120 -8.54 -5.47 -20.47
N ARG A 121 -7.36 -5.98 -20.08
CA ARG A 121 -6.19 -6.09 -20.98
C ARG A 121 -6.11 -7.41 -21.76
N LYS A 122 -7.08 -8.30 -21.64
CA LYS A 122 -7.06 -9.62 -22.30
C LYS A 122 -7.27 -9.59 -23.83
N GLU A 123 -7.49 -8.42 -24.47
CA GLU A 123 -7.87 -8.36 -25.89
C GLU A 123 -6.91 -7.62 -26.83
N ALA A 124 -5.78 -7.08 -26.37
CA ALA A 124 -4.79 -6.53 -27.28
C ALA A 124 -3.87 -7.65 -27.83
N LYS A 125 -4.37 -8.43 -28.79
CA LYS A 125 -3.50 -9.26 -29.65
C LYS A 125 -2.45 -8.34 -30.30
N PRO A 126 -1.15 -8.70 -30.29
CA PRO A 126 -0.17 -7.93 -31.05
C PRO A 126 -0.53 -8.05 -32.53
N ALA A 127 -0.86 -6.91 -33.16
CA ALA A 127 -0.89 -6.81 -34.61
C ALA A 127 0.57 -6.93 -35.09
N PHE A 128 0.98 -8.14 -35.44
CA PHE A 128 2.12 -8.32 -36.30
C PHE A 128 1.78 -7.66 -37.65
N ARG A 129 2.57 -6.66 -38.03
CA ARG A 129 2.79 -6.27 -39.43
C ARG A 129 4.24 -6.57 -39.75
#